data_AF-A0A6A5A430-F1
#
_entry.id   AF-A0A6A5A430-F1
#
_cell.length_a   1.000
_cell.length_b   1.000
_cell.length_c   1.000
_cell.angle_alpha   90.00
_cell.angle_beta   90.00
_cell.angle_gamma   90.00
#
_symmetry.space_group_name_H-M   'P 1'
#
loop_
_entity.id
_entity.type
_entity.pdbx_description
1 polymer ?
#
loop_
_entity_poly.entity_id
_entity_poly.type
_entity_poly.pdbx_seq_one_letter_code
_entity_poly.pdbx_strand_id
1 'polypeptide(L)'
;MAKHAGGVNTSMYMSAIQATIFDALYKSDSSRAWVFQALYDYQWGSVANEVAAWHTHGLTSFVCQSQNLYQYGIQDTITIVNSLNLEQSIRINEQKTLANLVGVEYVGPWNNLAICEAIWCSLVRQAGNVIDKIGISYDVDIIIGTIQPPTIDLVRENVGPFGSIDLYLVDKPPTFGGYF
;
A
#
# COMPACT_ATOMS: atom_id res chain seq x y z
N MET A 1 16.14 -22.40 -4.69
CA MET A 1 14.71 -22.00 -4.68
C MET A 1 14.36 -21.48 -6.06
N ALA A 2 13.27 -21.97 -6.65
CA ALA A 2 12.79 -21.44 -7.93
C ALA A 2 12.28 -20.01 -7.71
N LYS A 3 12.69 -19.09 -8.60
CA LYS A 3 12.20 -17.70 -8.62
C LYS A 3 11.04 -17.65 -9.59
N HIS A 4 9.84 -17.34 -9.10
CA HIS A 4 8.70 -17.06 -9.96
C HIS A 4 8.63 -15.56 -10.22
N ALA A 5 8.35 -15.16 -11.46
CA ALA A 5 8.14 -13.74 -11.77
C ALA A 5 6.95 -13.21 -10.96
N GLY A 6 7.18 -12.17 -10.15
CA GLY A 6 6.17 -11.63 -9.22
C GLY A 6 6.08 -12.36 -7.88
N GLY A 7 6.92 -13.36 -7.61
CA GLY A 7 7.01 -14.01 -6.31
C GLY A 7 7.69 -13.13 -5.25
N VAL A 8 7.31 -13.30 -3.98
CA VAL A 8 7.85 -12.52 -2.85
C VAL A 8 9.38 -12.60 -2.77
N ASN A 9 9.97 -13.73 -3.18
CA ASN A 9 11.40 -13.98 -3.23
C ASN A 9 12.18 -13.19 -4.29
N THR A 10 11.47 -12.50 -5.18
CA THR A 10 12.05 -11.57 -6.17
C THR A 10 11.80 -10.11 -5.81
N SER A 11 11.06 -9.84 -4.73
CA SER A 11 10.76 -8.49 -4.27
C SER A 11 11.99 -7.82 -3.66
N MET A 12 12.16 -6.53 -3.93
CA MET A 12 13.14 -5.69 -3.23
C MET A 12 12.85 -5.55 -1.73
N TYR A 13 11.61 -5.82 -1.32
CA TYR A 13 11.18 -5.77 0.08
C TYR A 13 11.30 -7.11 0.81
N MET A 14 11.88 -8.15 0.18
CA MET A 14 11.93 -9.49 0.77
C MET A 14 12.64 -9.52 2.13
N SER A 15 13.70 -8.74 2.34
CA SER A 15 14.40 -8.66 3.64
C SER A 15 13.48 -8.09 4.73
N ALA A 16 12.80 -6.99 4.44
CA ALA A 16 11.90 -6.33 5.37
C ALA A 16 10.67 -7.22 5.67
N ILE A 17 10.11 -7.87 4.65
CA ILE A 17 9.00 -8.82 4.82
C ILE A 17 9.45 -10.00 5.70
N GLN A 18 10.66 -10.51 5.48
CA GLN A 18 11.22 -11.59 6.28
C GLN A 18 11.33 -11.18 7.76
N ALA A 19 12.00 -10.05 8.04
CA ALA A 19 12.26 -9.59 9.39
C ALA A 19 10.99 -9.18 10.15
N THR A 20 10.06 -8.48 9.47
CA THR A 20 8.92 -7.84 10.15
C THR A 20 7.68 -8.72 10.18
N ILE A 21 7.54 -9.67 9.25
CA ILE A 21 6.37 -10.55 9.12
C ILE A 21 6.77 -12.01 9.31
N PHE A 22 7.64 -12.57 8.46
CA PHE A 22 7.85 -14.02 8.45
C PHE A 22 8.54 -14.56 9.70
N ASP A 23 9.50 -13.85 10.28
CA ASP A 23 10.16 -14.26 11.53
C ASP A 23 9.15 -14.41 12.68
N ALA A 24 8.10 -13.59 12.69
CA ALA A 24 6.99 -13.71 13.64
C ALA A 24 6.07 -14.90 13.35
N LEU A 25 5.95 -15.31 12.08
CA LEU A 25 5.14 -16.47 11.66
C LEU A 25 5.89 -17.80 11.77
N TYR A 26 7.23 -17.81 11.74
CA TYR A 26 8.07 -19.01 11.80
C TYR A 26 8.18 -19.62 13.21
N LYS A 27 7.05 -19.80 13.89
CA LYS A 27 6.96 -20.41 15.23
C LYS A 27 6.98 -21.94 15.23
N SER A 28 6.71 -22.58 14.10
CA SER A 28 6.66 -24.05 13.97
C SER A 28 7.07 -24.49 12.57
N ASP A 29 7.37 -25.79 12.41
CA ASP A 29 7.57 -26.38 11.08
C ASP A 29 6.34 -26.25 10.19
N SER A 30 5.14 -26.43 10.77
CA SER A 30 3.87 -26.30 10.05
C SER A 30 3.64 -24.88 9.54
N SER A 31 3.94 -23.85 10.34
CA SER A 31 3.75 -22.47 9.91
C SER A 31 4.79 -22.05 8.87
N ARG A 32 6.04 -22.52 8.99
CA ARG A 32 7.05 -22.38 7.94
C ARG A 32 6.59 -23.02 6.63
N ALA A 33 6.16 -24.28 6.69
CA ALA A 33 5.68 -25.01 5.51
C ALA A 33 4.50 -24.30 4.85
N TRP A 34 3.55 -23.76 5.64
CA TRP A 34 2.44 -22.97 5.11
C TRP A 34 2.90 -21.70 4.40
N VAL A 35 3.80 -20.90 5.00
CA VAL A 35 4.34 -19.70 4.35
C VAL A 35 5.04 -20.06 3.04
N PHE A 36 5.83 -21.15 3.05
CA PHE A 36 6.49 -21.62 1.83
C PHE A 36 5.47 -22.03 0.76
N GLN A 37 4.50 -22.86 1.11
CA GLN A 37 3.46 -23.33 0.18
C GLN A 37 2.59 -22.19 -0.35
N ALA A 38 2.17 -21.27 0.52
CA ALA A 38 1.23 -20.20 0.20
C ALA A 38 1.86 -19.06 -0.61
N LEU A 39 3.20 -18.95 -0.65
CA LEU A 39 3.86 -17.81 -1.31
C LEU A 39 4.80 -18.21 -2.44
N TYR A 40 5.50 -19.34 -2.31
CA TYR A 40 6.47 -19.76 -3.31
C TYR A 40 5.83 -20.63 -4.38
N ASP A 41 4.89 -21.48 -3.98
CA ASP A 41 4.18 -22.38 -4.89
C ASP A 41 2.83 -21.81 -5.35
N TYR A 42 2.49 -20.60 -4.89
CA TYR A 42 1.23 -19.96 -5.27
C TYR A 42 1.24 -19.62 -6.75
N GLN A 43 0.23 -20.13 -7.45
CA GLN A 43 -0.04 -19.76 -8.83
C GLN A 43 -1.21 -18.79 -8.88
N TRP A 44 -0.98 -17.65 -9.53
CA TRP A 44 -2.04 -16.69 -9.80
C TRP A 44 -3.18 -17.35 -10.57
N GLY A 45 -4.40 -17.13 -10.10
CA GLY A 45 -5.60 -17.54 -10.82
C GLY A 45 -5.77 -16.78 -12.14
N SER A 46 -6.71 -17.23 -12.97
CA SER A 46 -7.11 -16.46 -14.14
C SER A 46 -7.88 -15.20 -13.73
N VAL A 47 -7.79 -14.14 -14.55
CA VAL A 47 -8.60 -12.92 -14.37
C VAL A 47 -10.10 -13.27 -14.33
N ALA A 48 -10.55 -14.26 -15.11
CA ALA A 48 -11.92 -14.73 -15.08
C ALA A 48 -12.34 -15.29 -13.71
N ASN A 49 -11.46 -16.03 -13.03
CA ASN A 49 -11.73 -16.55 -11.69
C ASN A 49 -11.81 -15.43 -10.65
N GLU A 50 -10.93 -14.43 -10.76
CA GLU A 50 -10.98 -13.24 -9.89
C GLU A 50 -12.28 -12.46 -10.07
N VAL A 51 -12.67 -12.18 -11.31
CA VAL A 51 -13.94 -11.50 -11.64
C VAL A 51 -15.15 -12.26 -11.10
N ALA A 52 -15.19 -13.58 -11.26
CA ALA A 52 -16.25 -14.42 -10.71
C ALA A 52 -16.30 -14.36 -9.17
N ALA A 53 -15.14 -14.38 -8.51
CA ALA A 53 -15.04 -14.25 -7.06
C ALA A 53 -15.55 -12.89 -6.58
N TRP A 54 -15.16 -11.80 -7.25
CA TRP A 54 -15.63 -10.44 -6.96
C TRP A 54 -17.15 -10.34 -7.06
N HIS A 55 -17.73 -10.80 -8.17
CA HIS A 55 -19.18 -10.78 -8.37
C HIS A 55 -19.94 -11.62 -7.34
N THR A 56 -19.41 -12.79 -6.95
CA THR A 56 -20.01 -13.63 -5.91
C THR A 56 -20.07 -12.92 -4.56
N HIS A 57 -19.16 -11.98 -4.31
CA HIS A 57 -19.10 -11.18 -3.07
C HIS A 57 -19.71 -9.78 -3.24
N GLY A 58 -20.40 -9.51 -4.36
CA GLY A 58 -21.02 -8.21 -4.63
C GLY A 58 -20.02 -7.07 -4.88
N LEU A 59 -18.75 -7.38 -5.18
CA LEU A 59 -17.73 -6.39 -5.50
C LEU A 59 -17.85 -6.02 -6.99
N THR A 60 -18.18 -4.76 -7.27
CA THR A 60 -18.40 -4.25 -8.65
C THR A 60 -17.40 -3.19 -9.08
N SER A 61 -16.59 -2.66 -8.17
CA SER A 61 -15.64 -1.59 -8.44
C SER A 61 -14.43 -1.68 -7.54
N PHE A 62 -13.27 -1.31 -8.07
CA PHE A 62 -12.07 -1.06 -7.29
C PHE A 62 -11.80 0.45 -7.26
N VAL A 63 -11.65 0.99 -6.05
CA VAL A 63 -11.27 2.38 -5.84
C VAL A 63 -9.84 2.39 -5.35
N CYS A 64 -8.95 3.02 -6.12
CA CYS A 64 -7.59 3.25 -5.66
C CYS A 64 -7.62 4.19 -4.46
N GLN A 65 -6.99 3.79 -3.36
CA GLN A 65 -6.81 4.65 -2.20
C GLN A 65 -6.02 5.89 -2.61
N SER A 66 -6.47 7.07 -2.19
CA SER A 66 -5.72 8.30 -2.43
C SER A 66 -4.55 8.40 -1.45
N GLN A 67 -3.55 9.19 -1.80
CA GLN A 67 -2.48 9.57 -0.90
C GLN A 67 -2.04 10.99 -1.25
N ASN A 68 -1.48 11.70 -0.27
CA ASN A 68 -1.20 13.12 -0.40
C ASN A 68 0.29 13.46 -0.53
N LEU A 69 1.19 12.49 -0.45
CA LEU A 69 2.64 12.64 -0.65
C LEU A 69 3.02 12.88 -2.12
N TYR A 70 2.33 12.23 -3.05
CA TYR A 70 2.50 12.42 -4.49
C TYR A 70 1.16 12.45 -5.22
N GLN A 71 1.03 13.31 -6.23
CA GLN A 71 0.00 13.14 -7.25
C GLN A 71 0.29 11.87 -8.05
N TYR A 72 -0.74 11.03 -8.27
CA TYR A 72 -0.60 9.88 -9.16
C TYR A 72 -0.32 10.32 -10.60
N GLY A 73 0.76 9.81 -11.18
CA GLY A 73 0.99 9.90 -12.61
C GLY A 73 0.10 8.92 -13.38
N ILE A 74 -0.51 9.39 -14.47
CA ILE A 74 -1.34 8.57 -15.36
C ILE A 74 -0.77 8.72 -16.77
N GLN A 75 -0.61 7.61 -17.49
CA GLN A 75 -0.23 7.63 -18.89
C GLN A 75 -1.16 6.71 -19.69
N ASP A 76 -2.00 7.30 -20.53
CA ASP A 76 -2.89 6.53 -21.39
C ASP A 76 -2.32 6.47 -22.81
N THR A 77 -2.30 5.27 -23.38
CA THR A 77 -1.74 4.99 -24.71
C THR A 77 -2.75 4.18 -25.52
N ILE A 78 -2.91 4.53 -26.80
CA ILE A 78 -3.65 3.73 -27.79
C ILE A 78 -2.65 3.10 -28.74
N THR A 79 -2.77 1.79 -28.96
CA THR A 79 -2.00 1.06 -29.98
C THR A 79 -2.85 0.90 -31.23
N ILE A 80 -2.36 1.39 -32.37
CA ILE A 80 -2.97 1.22 -33.68
C ILE A 80 -2.22 0.11 -34.40
N VAL A 81 -2.93 -0.94 -34.82
CA VAL A 81 -2.38 -2.03 -35.64
C VAL A 81 -2.91 -1.89 -37.05
N ASN A 82 -2.03 -1.77 -38.04
CA ASN A 82 -2.44 -1.67 -39.44
C ASN A 82 -2.66 -3.05 -40.09
N SER A 83 -3.10 -3.07 -41.34
CA SER A 83 -3.36 -4.31 -42.10
C SER A 83 -2.11 -5.15 -42.40
N LEU A 84 -0.92 -4.58 -42.21
CA LEU A 84 0.37 -5.29 -42.32
C LEU A 84 0.85 -5.83 -40.96
N ASN A 85 0.01 -5.78 -39.93
CA ASN A 85 0.33 -6.16 -38.56
C ASN A 85 1.49 -5.34 -37.95
N LEU A 86 1.65 -4.08 -38.38
CA LEU A 86 2.58 -3.14 -37.75
C LEU A 86 1.85 -2.37 -36.65
N GLU A 87 2.45 -2.34 -35.46
CA GLU A 87 1.92 -1.66 -34.28
C GLU A 87 2.55 -0.26 -34.13
N GLN A 88 1.71 0.73 -33.88
CA GLN A 88 2.13 2.08 -33.51
C GLN A 88 1.38 2.54 -32.27
N SER A 89 2.11 2.81 -31.20
CA SER A 89 1.55 3.32 -29.94
C SER A 89 1.59 4.84 -29.89
N ILE A 90 0.44 5.47 -29.63
CA ILE A 90 0.29 6.91 -29.48
C ILE A 90 -0.17 7.21 -28.06
N ARG A 91 0.57 8.06 -27.35
CA ARG A 91 0.18 8.53 -26.03
C ARG A 91 -0.93 9.58 -26.17
N ILE A 92 -2.08 9.34 -25.56
CA ILE A 92 -3.28 10.18 -25.66
C ILE A 92 -3.52 11.04 -24.43
N ASN A 93 -2.95 10.65 -23.28
CA ASN A 93 -3.06 11.39 -22.04
C ASN A 93 -1.78 11.19 -21.21
N GLU A 94 -1.36 12.24 -20.51
CA GLU A 94 -0.25 12.19 -19.57
C GLU A 94 -0.53 13.14 -18.40
N GLN A 95 -0.50 12.58 -17.20
CA GLN A 95 -0.31 13.32 -15.96
C GLN A 95 0.98 12.84 -15.31
N LYS A 96 1.83 13.79 -14.92
CA LYS A 96 3.10 13.48 -14.27
C LYS A 96 2.89 13.26 -12.79
N THR A 97 3.67 12.35 -12.21
CA THR A 97 3.82 12.26 -10.77
C THR A 97 4.48 13.53 -10.26
N LEU A 98 3.82 14.23 -9.35
CA LEU A 98 4.34 15.44 -8.70
C LEU A 98 4.44 15.18 -7.20
N ALA A 99 5.58 15.52 -6.60
CA ALA A 99 5.73 15.51 -5.16
C ALA A 99 4.90 16.64 -4.54
N ASN A 100 4.24 16.31 -3.45
CA ASN A 100 3.53 17.25 -2.61
C ASN A 100 4.22 17.31 -1.23
N LEU A 101 3.92 18.34 -0.44
CA LEU A 101 4.67 18.67 0.79
C LEU A 101 4.11 18.02 2.06
N VAL A 102 2.96 17.33 1.99
CA VAL A 102 2.29 16.72 3.15
C VAL A 102 2.04 15.24 2.86
N GLY A 103 2.39 14.34 3.79
CA GLY A 103 2.35 12.90 3.57
C GLY A 103 2.29 12.08 4.85
N VAL A 104 1.60 12.59 5.88
CA VAL A 104 1.57 12.00 7.22
C VAL A 104 0.27 11.23 7.51
N GLU A 105 -0.76 11.38 6.68
CA GLU A 105 -2.08 10.80 6.87
C GLU A 105 -2.05 9.30 6.61
N TYR A 106 -1.49 8.88 5.47
CA TYR A 106 -1.24 7.48 5.14
C TYR A 106 0.15 7.31 4.55
N VAL A 107 1.03 6.61 5.27
CA VAL A 107 2.43 6.42 4.85
C VAL A 107 2.64 5.16 4.02
N GLY A 108 1.62 4.31 3.86
CA GLY A 108 1.71 3.11 3.05
C GLY A 108 2.49 1.95 3.67
N PRO A 109 2.31 0.73 3.15
CA PRO A 109 2.88 -0.50 3.73
C PRO A 109 4.41 -0.55 3.61
N TRP A 110 4.99 0.12 2.61
CA TRP A 110 6.44 0.15 2.39
C TRP A 110 7.20 0.85 3.52
N ASN A 111 6.65 1.96 4.03
CA ASN A 111 7.21 2.66 5.17
C ASN A 111 7.09 1.81 6.44
N ASN A 112 5.94 1.16 6.65
CA ASN A 112 5.75 0.25 7.79
C ASN A 112 6.79 -0.88 7.79
N LEU A 113 7.08 -1.46 6.62
CA LEU A 113 8.13 -2.48 6.44
C LEU A 113 9.52 -1.92 6.80
N ALA A 114 9.90 -0.77 6.24
CA ALA A 114 11.21 -0.17 6.47
C ALA A 114 11.43 0.26 7.93
N ILE A 115 10.42 0.88 8.54
CA ILE A 115 10.48 1.32 9.94
C ILE A 115 10.63 0.11 10.86
N CYS A 116 9.78 -0.91 10.70
CA CYS A 116 9.88 -2.09 11.56
C CYS A 116 11.16 -2.90 11.34
N GLU A 117 11.69 -2.95 10.11
CA GLU A 117 13.00 -3.56 9.85
C GLU A 117 14.10 -2.79 10.62
N ALA A 118 14.06 -1.46 10.62
CA ALA A 118 15.06 -0.62 11.28
C ALA A 118 15.02 -0.69 12.82
N ILE A 119 13.83 -0.82 13.42
CA ILE A 119 13.67 -0.83 14.89
C ILE A 119 13.41 -2.23 15.47
N TRP A 120 13.60 -3.27 14.67
CA TRP A 120 13.39 -4.67 15.06
C TRP A 120 11.97 -4.94 15.57
N CYS A 121 10.96 -4.25 15.03
CA CYS A 121 9.56 -4.55 15.32
C CYS A 121 8.93 -5.53 14.34
N SER A 122 7.86 -6.18 14.79
CA SER A 122 7.02 -6.99 13.93
C SER A 122 5.73 -6.27 13.58
N LEU A 123 5.29 -6.44 12.34
CA LEU A 123 3.96 -6.02 11.87
C LEU A 123 2.87 -7.06 12.21
N VAL A 124 3.24 -8.22 12.75
CA VAL A 124 2.30 -9.24 13.21
C VAL A 124 1.85 -8.88 14.63
N ARG A 125 0.58 -8.50 14.80
CA ARG A 125 0.00 -8.03 16.08
C ARG A 125 0.24 -8.97 17.27
N GLN A 126 0.29 -10.28 17.03
CA GLN A 126 0.51 -11.27 18.09
C GLN A 126 1.99 -11.48 18.45
N ALA A 127 2.93 -10.88 17.72
CA ALA A 127 4.34 -11.00 18.03
C ALA A 127 4.71 -10.36 19.38
N GLY A 128 5.83 -10.81 19.95
CA GLY A 128 6.36 -10.26 21.21
C GLY A 128 6.94 -8.84 21.04
N ASN A 129 7.44 -8.53 19.84
CA ASN A 129 8.08 -7.27 19.46
C ASN A 129 7.23 -6.43 18.51
N VAL A 130 5.88 -6.51 18.58
CA VAL A 130 5.04 -5.54 17.88
C VAL A 130 5.32 -4.12 18.42
N ILE A 131 5.22 -3.10 17.56
CA ILE A 131 5.64 -1.74 17.92
C ILE A 131 4.97 -1.22 19.21
N ASP A 132 3.69 -1.53 19.40
CA ASP A 132 2.93 -1.12 20.59
C ASP A 132 3.47 -1.73 21.89
N LYS A 133 4.16 -2.88 21.83
CA LYS A 133 4.71 -3.60 23.00
C LYS A 133 6.13 -3.16 23.36
N ILE A 134 6.85 -2.52 22.44
CA ILE A 134 8.22 -2.04 22.67
C ILE A 134 8.25 -0.59 23.16
N GLY A 135 7.09 0.01 23.43
CA GLY A 135 6.97 1.35 24.02
C GLY A 135 7.10 2.49 23.01
N ILE A 136 6.93 2.21 21.71
CA ILE A 136 6.96 3.21 20.64
C ILE A 136 5.54 3.40 20.10
N SER A 137 5.07 4.64 20.11
CA SER A 137 3.82 5.03 19.47
C SER A 137 4.08 5.31 17.99
N TYR A 138 3.47 4.54 17.09
CA TYR A 138 3.63 4.75 15.65
C TYR A 138 3.18 6.17 15.24
N ASP A 139 1.98 6.55 15.65
CA ASP A 139 1.38 7.86 15.37
C ASP A 139 2.22 9.03 15.90
N VAL A 140 2.75 8.93 17.12
CA VAL A 140 3.48 10.03 17.77
C VAL A 140 4.97 10.01 17.46
N ASP A 141 5.65 8.90 17.73
CA ASP A 141 7.11 8.86 17.73
C ASP A 141 7.69 8.72 16.32
N ILE A 142 6.90 8.17 15.38
CA ILE A 142 7.34 7.91 14.00
C ILE A 142 6.74 8.91 13.01
N ILE A 143 5.44 9.23 13.12
CA ILE A 143 4.73 10.01 12.10
C ILE A 143 4.74 11.51 12.41
N ILE A 144 4.24 11.91 13.58
CA ILE A 144 4.04 13.34 13.92
C ILE A 144 5.27 13.98 14.58
N GLY A 145 5.92 13.27 15.49
CA GLY A 145 6.95 13.80 16.36
C GLY A 145 6.42 14.50 17.62
N THR A 146 7.31 15.23 18.29
CA THR A 146 7.06 15.80 19.63
C THR A 146 6.27 17.11 19.64
N ILE A 147 6.03 17.73 18.48
CA ILE A 147 5.29 18.98 18.36
C ILE A 147 3.83 18.65 18.03
N GLN A 148 2.96 18.76 19.02
CA GLN A 148 1.52 18.45 18.92
C GLN A 148 0.71 19.71 19.19
N PRO A 149 0.48 20.55 18.17
CA PRO A 149 -0.44 21.67 18.32
C PRO A 149 -1.87 21.15 18.48
N PRO A 150 -2.80 21.93 19.08
CA PRO A 150 -4.19 21.49 19.29
C PRO A 150 -4.90 21.01 18.02
N THR A 151 -4.47 21.46 16.83
CA THR A 151 -5.02 20.99 15.55
C THR A 151 -4.72 19.52 15.27
N ILE A 152 -3.56 19.01 15.68
CA ILE A 152 -3.21 17.59 15.53
C ILE A 152 -4.07 16.74 16.47
N ASP A 153 -4.26 17.18 17.71
CA ASP A 153 -5.08 16.46 18.68
C ASP A 153 -6.54 16.38 18.22
N LEU A 154 -7.09 17.48 17.67
CA LEU A 154 -8.44 17.48 17.10
C LEU A 154 -8.60 16.45 15.96
N VAL A 155 -7.60 16.31 15.08
CA VAL A 155 -7.65 15.28 14.01
C VAL A 155 -7.58 13.89 14.62
N ARG A 156 -6.70 13.65 15.59
CA ARG A 156 -6.53 12.34 16.22
C ARG A 156 -7.79 11.89 16.97
N GLU A 157 -8.44 12.81 17.67
CA GLU A 157 -9.66 12.54 18.44
C GLU A 157 -10.89 12.29 17.56
N ASN A 158 -10.97 12.93 16.39
CA ASN A 158 -12.18 12.91 15.55
C ASN A 158 -12.05 12.09 14.26
N VAL A 159 -10.84 11.82 13.80
CA VAL A 159 -10.56 11.10 12.54
C VAL A 159 -9.80 9.80 12.83
N GLY A 160 -8.65 9.90 13.49
CA GLY A 160 -7.81 8.75 13.82
C GLY A 160 -6.31 9.06 13.81
N PRO A 161 -5.46 8.07 14.13
CA PRO A 161 -4.03 8.23 14.17
C PRO A 161 -3.44 8.49 12.78
N PHE A 162 -2.48 9.42 12.71
CA PHE A 162 -1.70 9.67 11.50
C PHE A 162 -0.88 8.42 11.12
N GLY A 163 -0.60 8.29 9.83
CA GLY A 163 -0.01 7.12 9.20
C GLY A 163 -1.02 6.04 8.84
N SER A 164 -2.28 6.16 9.30
CA SER A 164 -3.37 5.20 9.10
C SER A 164 -4.72 5.85 8.79
N ILE A 165 -4.73 7.06 8.21
CA ILE A 165 -5.93 7.77 7.78
C ILE A 165 -6.15 7.53 6.28
N ASP A 166 -7.25 6.86 5.92
CA ASP A 166 -7.62 6.64 4.53
C ASP A 166 -8.00 7.97 3.85
N LEU A 167 -7.47 8.18 2.65
CA LEU A 167 -7.73 9.38 1.86
C LEU A 167 -8.56 9.04 0.63
N TYR A 168 -9.60 9.83 0.39
CA TYR A 168 -10.45 9.74 -0.79
C TYR A 168 -10.39 11.06 -1.55
N LEU A 169 -10.22 10.97 -2.87
CA LEU A 169 -10.37 12.14 -3.73
C LEU A 169 -11.88 12.43 -3.85
N VAL A 170 -12.27 13.65 -3.49
CA VAL A 170 -13.66 14.12 -3.56
C VAL A 170 -13.77 15.25 -4.57
N ASP A 171 -14.91 15.34 -5.24
CA ASP A 171 -15.19 16.45 -6.15
C ASP A 171 -15.18 17.78 -5.40
N LYS A 172 -14.76 18.84 -6.09
CA LYS A 172 -14.83 20.21 -5.56
C LYS A 172 -16.28 20.50 -5.16
N PRO A 173 -16.55 20.92 -3.91
CA PRO A 173 -17.91 21.26 -3.51
C PRO A 173 -18.46 22.41 -4.37
N PRO A 174 -19.71 22.34 -4.86
CA PRO A 174 -20.28 23.35 -5.78
C PRO A 174 -20.22 24.78 -5.25
N THR A 175 -20.26 24.96 -3.93
CA THR A 175 -20.22 26.25 -3.23
C THR A 175 -18.89 27.00 -3.39
N PHE A 176 -17.81 26.34 -3.81
CA PHE A 176 -16.51 26.98 -4.04
C PHE A 176 -16.34 27.54 -5.46
N GLY A 177 -17.36 27.49 -6.33
CA GLY A 177 -17.29 27.95 -7.71
C GLY A 177 -17.28 29.48 -7.90
N GLY A 178 -17.59 30.26 -6.86
CA GLY A 178 -17.68 31.73 -6.95
C GLY A 178 -16.47 32.51 -6.42
N TYR A 179 -15.42 31.84 -5.94
CA TYR A 179 -14.28 32.49 -5.26
C TYR A 179 -12.98 32.49 -6.06
N PHE A 180 -13.01 32.07 -7.33
CA PHE A 180 -11.89 32.17 -8.28
C PHE A 180 -12.39 32.55 -9.66
#